data_AF-A0A3D4W686-F1
#
_entry.id   AF-A0A3D4W686-F1
#
_cell.length_a   1.000
_cell.length_b   1.000
_cell.length_c   1.000
_cell.angle_alpha   90.00
_cell.angle_beta   90.00
_cell.angle_gamma   90.00
#
_symmetry.space_group_name_H-M   'P 1'
#
loop_
_entity.id
_entity.type
_entity.pdbx_description
1 polymer ?
#
loop_
_entity_poly.entity_id
_entity_poly.type
_entity_poly.pdbx_seq_one_letter_code
_entity_poly.pdbx_strand_id
1 'polypeptide(L)'
;MNDFASDSDDASSVSDTASIGIIEIPGGIDFVLTAAFDQVIYDNMDLKNVKGVMKIKDKVLSLENLNMNTLEGALGINGTYSTVVDGKPAVDFRLDIRDVDVRQAFQTFNTMEMLAPIAGLASGKISTLLSIKTDLDGNMMPVFSSVNGDGRLMSQALTISNVNSFNKLAETLKIDKFRQWVIEKVNLSFEMVDGKVFVKPFTTALGNTKAEISGWNSFDQTLEYVMQLNIPRSEFGGAANNILNNLVSEANRKGANFSIGEMIPVAVLIGGTISDPTITTSLKTAAGNAVDQMKQQITETIQQKKEEVVAKAREEAGKLVEEANLQAQKILSDAQKRADEVVRLADESAAKIRSEADKQAEQLIAEGRKKGPIAEMAAKKAAEKVKSEAAEKADKLVMEAQKQSGNIMAKARLESDKVVNDARIKAEGNQGP
;
A
#
# COMPACT_ATOMS: atom_id res chain seq x y z
N MET A 1 -16.20 71.50 -6.78
CA MET A 1 -16.31 70.28 -5.96
C MET A 1 -16.87 69.20 -6.87
N ASN A 2 -16.01 68.30 -7.33
CA ASN A 2 -16.39 67.14 -8.11
C ASN A 2 -16.14 65.92 -7.23
N ASP A 3 -17.23 65.24 -6.90
CA ASP A 3 -17.30 64.04 -6.08
C ASP A 3 -17.25 62.84 -7.04
N PHE A 4 -16.09 62.20 -7.13
CA PHE A 4 -15.86 60.97 -7.89
C PHE A 4 -14.68 60.23 -7.27
N ALA A 5 -14.90 59.64 -6.09
CA ALA A 5 -14.06 58.57 -5.58
C ALA A 5 -14.66 57.26 -6.11
N SER A 6 -13.93 56.62 -7.01
CA SER A 6 -14.22 55.28 -7.52
C SER A 6 -14.08 54.27 -6.38
N ASP A 7 -15.20 53.73 -5.92
CA ASP A 7 -15.22 52.51 -5.10
C ASP A 7 -14.68 51.37 -5.96
N SER A 8 -13.51 50.88 -5.61
CA SER A 8 -12.94 49.65 -6.14
C SER A 8 -13.63 48.48 -5.47
N ASP A 9 -14.50 47.79 -6.20
CA ASP A 9 -15.06 46.48 -5.83
C ASP A 9 -13.92 45.47 -5.69
N ASP A 10 -13.39 45.37 -4.46
CA ASP A 10 -12.48 44.32 -4.04
C ASP A 10 -13.31 43.05 -3.79
N ALA A 11 -13.55 42.29 -4.86
CA ALA A 11 -14.21 40.99 -4.80
C ALA A 11 -13.30 40.01 -4.04
N SER A 12 -13.40 40.05 -2.71
CA SER A 12 -12.77 39.11 -1.80
C SER A 12 -13.27 37.71 -2.14
N SER A 13 -12.41 36.90 -2.77
CA SER A 13 -12.65 35.48 -2.99
C SER A 13 -12.80 34.80 -1.62
N VAL A 14 -14.03 34.42 -1.28
CA VAL A 14 -14.30 33.59 -0.10
C VAL A 14 -13.66 32.23 -0.39
N SER A 15 -12.55 31.89 0.26
CA SER A 15 -12.00 30.55 0.16
C SER A 15 -12.99 29.61 0.86
N ASP A 16 -13.51 28.63 0.13
CA ASP A 16 -14.28 27.54 0.70
C ASP A 16 -13.37 26.75 1.65
N THR A 17 -13.56 26.92 2.95
CA THR A 17 -12.83 26.20 4.00
C THR A 17 -13.55 24.92 4.43
N ALA A 18 -14.50 24.41 3.62
CA ALA A 18 -15.10 23.12 3.89
C ALA A 18 -13.99 22.05 3.87
N SER A 19 -13.76 21.38 5.01
CA SER A 19 -12.91 20.20 5.04
C SER A 19 -13.50 19.17 4.08
N ILE A 20 -12.71 18.69 3.12
CA ILE A 20 -13.07 17.56 2.28
C ILE A 20 -13.18 16.34 3.22
N GLY A 21 -14.38 16.11 3.74
CA GLY A 21 -14.70 14.91 4.48
C GLY A 21 -14.71 13.69 3.55
N ILE A 22 -14.85 12.52 4.16
CA ILE A 22 -14.95 11.25 3.42
C ILE A 22 -16.07 11.32 2.38
N ILE A 23 -15.74 11.01 1.13
CA ILE A 23 -16.73 10.95 0.04
C ILE A 23 -17.40 9.58 0.11
N GLU A 24 -18.59 9.52 0.69
CA GLU A 24 -19.35 8.28 0.82
C GLU A 24 -19.96 7.79 -0.50
N ILE A 25 -19.82 6.50 -0.79
CA ILE A 25 -20.45 5.86 -1.95
C ILE A 25 -21.79 5.21 -1.52
N PRO A 26 -22.93 5.57 -2.15
CA PRO A 26 -24.22 4.97 -1.80
C PRO A 26 -24.26 3.45 -2.04
N GLY A 27 -24.71 2.68 -1.05
CA GLY A 27 -24.83 1.23 -1.17
C GLY A 27 -26.04 0.75 -1.98
N GLY A 28 -27.07 1.58 -2.13
CA GLY A 28 -28.31 1.25 -2.85
C GLY A 28 -28.31 1.57 -4.34
N ILE A 29 -27.14 1.91 -4.91
CA ILE A 29 -27.00 2.33 -6.31
C ILE A 29 -26.08 1.34 -7.03
N ASP A 30 -26.56 0.80 -8.15
CA ASP A 30 -25.76 0.10 -9.16
C ASP A 30 -25.78 0.97 -10.43
N PHE A 31 -24.64 1.60 -10.74
CA PHE A 31 -24.54 2.62 -11.78
C PHE A 31 -23.25 2.47 -12.57
N VAL A 32 -23.34 2.59 -13.90
CA VAL A 32 -22.20 2.52 -14.81
C VAL A 32 -22.16 3.79 -15.66
N LEU A 33 -21.06 4.51 -15.59
CA LEU A 33 -20.77 5.68 -16.42
C LEU A 33 -19.61 5.36 -17.37
N THR A 34 -19.85 5.52 -18.66
CA THR A 34 -18.76 5.58 -19.65
C THR A 34 -18.32 7.03 -19.77
N ALA A 35 -17.12 7.34 -19.28
CA ALA A 35 -16.54 8.67 -19.29
C ALA A 35 -15.93 8.99 -20.65
N ALA A 36 -16.26 10.15 -21.19
CA ALA A 36 -15.64 10.77 -22.35
C ALA A 36 -15.70 12.29 -22.18
N PHE A 37 -14.76 12.83 -21.41
CA PHE A 37 -14.66 14.26 -21.13
C PHE A 37 -13.44 14.85 -21.82
N ASP A 38 -13.61 15.95 -22.54
CA ASP A 38 -12.49 16.64 -23.19
C ASP A 38 -11.57 17.29 -22.15
N GLN A 39 -12.16 17.86 -21.09
CA GLN A 39 -11.43 18.47 -19.98
C GLN A 39 -12.19 18.30 -18.66
N VAL A 40 -11.46 17.98 -17.59
CA VAL A 40 -11.93 17.94 -16.22
C VAL A 40 -10.94 18.73 -15.37
N ILE A 41 -11.45 19.74 -14.65
CA ILE A 41 -10.66 20.47 -13.66
C ILE A 41 -11.00 19.90 -12.29
N TYR A 42 -9.98 19.44 -11.57
CA TYR A 42 -10.13 18.87 -10.23
C TYR A 42 -9.03 19.44 -9.33
N ASP A 43 -9.42 20.26 -8.35
CA ASP A 43 -8.49 20.98 -7.48
C ASP A 43 -7.43 21.75 -8.30
N ASN A 44 -6.14 21.42 -8.15
CA ASN A 44 -5.04 22.00 -8.91
C ASN A 44 -4.67 21.20 -10.19
N MET A 45 -5.49 20.22 -10.59
CA MET A 45 -5.24 19.36 -11.75
C MET A 45 -6.08 19.73 -12.96
N ASP A 46 -5.41 19.90 -14.11
CA ASP A 46 -6.01 20.01 -15.43
C ASP A 46 -5.92 18.65 -16.15
N LEU A 47 -7.03 17.92 -16.18
CA LEU A 47 -7.13 16.61 -16.81
C LEU A 47 -7.75 16.75 -18.19
N LYS A 48 -7.03 16.29 -19.22
CA LYS A 48 -7.50 16.34 -20.62
C LYS A 48 -7.76 14.95 -21.16
N ASN A 49 -8.70 14.85 -22.10
CA ASN A 49 -9.04 13.62 -22.81
C ASN A 49 -9.37 12.45 -21.87
N VAL A 50 -10.16 12.70 -20.83
CA VAL A 50 -10.53 11.69 -19.82
C VAL A 50 -11.48 10.67 -20.43
N LYS A 51 -11.04 9.42 -20.53
CA LYS A 51 -11.81 8.32 -21.13
C LYS A 51 -11.71 7.06 -20.29
N GLY A 52 -12.81 6.37 -20.06
CA GLY A 52 -12.82 5.11 -19.31
C GLY A 52 -14.21 4.73 -18.84
N VAL A 53 -14.29 3.77 -17.92
CA VAL A 53 -15.55 3.34 -17.31
C VAL A 53 -15.45 3.50 -15.80
N MET A 54 -16.49 4.06 -15.20
CA MET A 54 -16.66 4.21 -13.75
C MET A 54 -17.90 3.45 -13.32
N LYS A 55 -17.78 2.56 -12.35
CA LYS A 55 -18.89 1.74 -11.84
C LYS A 55 -19.07 1.99 -10.36
N ILE A 56 -20.30 2.22 -9.92
CA ILE A 56 -20.67 2.31 -8.52
C ILE A 56 -21.55 1.12 -8.18
N LYS A 57 -21.16 0.37 -7.15
CA LYS A 57 -21.95 -0.73 -6.62
C LYS A 57 -21.52 -1.08 -5.20
N ASP A 58 -22.48 -1.36 -4.32
CA ASP A 58 -22.22 -1.88 -2.96
C ASP A 58 -21.19 -1.03 -2.17
N LYS A 59 -21.30 0.30 -2.24
CA LYS A 59 -20.37 1.28 -1.65
C LYS A 59 -18.94 1.29 -2.22
N VAL A 60 -18.76 0.78 -3.44
CA VAL A 60 -17.47 0.75 -4.13
C VAL A 60 -17.57 1.50 -5.46
N LEU A 61 -16.64 2.43 -5.69
CA LEU A 61 -16.35 3.02 -6.99
C LEU A 61 -15.22 2.23 -7.65
N SER A 62 -15.48 1.65 -8.82
CA SER A 62 -14.49 0.96 -9.65
C SER A 62 -14.14 1.81 -10.87
N LEU A 63 -12.85 2.02 -11.11
CA LEU A 63 -12.29 2.70 -12.25
C LEU A 63 -11.68 1.66 -13.19
N GLU A 64 -12.16 1.61 -14.42
CA GLU A 64 -11.74 0.64 -15.44
C GLU A 64 -11.22 1.38 -16.66
N ASN A 65 -9.93 1.18 -16.95
CA ASN A 65 -9.23 1.79 -18.08
C ASN A 65 -9.45 3.32 -18.16
N LEU A 66 -9.38 4.00 -17.02
CA LEU A 66 -9.53 5.45 -16.97
C LEU A 66 -8.21 6.10 -17.37
N ASN A 67 -8.17 6.65 -18.58
CA ASN A 67 -6.99 7.27 -19.17
C ASN A 67 -7.21 8.78 -19.32
N MET A 68 -6.16 9.55 -19.09
CA MET A 68 -6.17 11.00 -19.23
C MET A 68 -4.76 11.54 -19.53
N ASN A 69 -4.70 12.78 -20.01
CA ASN A 69 -3.49 13.57 -20.11
C ASN A 69 -3.42 14.58 -18.97
N THR A 70 -2.29 14.64 -18.28
CA THR A 70 -2.04 15.60 -17.18
C THR A 70 -0.54 15.73 -16.96
N LEU A 71 -0.07 16.82 -16.36
CA LEU A 71 1.34 17.04 -15.99
C LEU A 71 2.32 16.78 -17.15
N GLU A 72 1.94 17.24 -18.35
CA GLU A 72 2.63 17.02 -19.64
C GLU A 72 2.79 15.55 -20.09
N GLY A 73 2.15 14.62 -19.40
CA GLY A 73 2.23 13.20 -19.66
C GLY A 73 0.86 12.56 -19.84
N ALA A 74 0.83 11.26 -19.58
CA ALA A 74 -0.39 10.46 -19.55
C ALA A 74 -0.50 9.70 -18.24
N LEU A 75 -1.73 9.55 -17.77
CA LEU A 75 -2.09 8.79 -16.57
C LEU A 75 -3.19 7.80 -16.95
N GLY A 76 -2.92 6.52 -16.71
CA GLY A 76 -3.90 5.44 -16.72
C GLY A 76 -4.19 4.98 -15.31
N ILE A 77 -5.45 4.72 -15.00
CA ILE A 77 -5.92 4.30 -13.67
C ILE A 77 -6.83 3.09 -13.84
N ASN A 78 -6.56 2.06 -13.05
CA ASN A 78 -7.48 0.96 -12.78
C ASN A 78 -7.55 0.73 -11.28
N GLY A 79 -8.71 0.41 -10.75
CA GLY A 79 -8.82 0.01 -9.35
C GLY A 79 -10.09 0.49 -8.68
N THR A 80 -10.08 0.55 -7.35
CA THR A 80 -11.28 0.84 -6.57
C THR A 80 -11.04 1.83 -5.44
N TYR A 81 -12.07 2.62 -5.17
CA TYR A 81 -12.25 3.36 -3.93
C TYR A 81 -13.49 2.79 -3.21
N SER A 82 -13.35 2.44 -1.93
CA SER A 82 -14.38 1.71 -1.17
C SER A 82 -14.69 2.42 0.13
N THR A 83 -15.98 2.63 0.43
CA THR A 83 -16.47 3.11 1.74
C THR A 83 -17.32 2.06 2.45
N VAL A 84 -17.04 0.77 2.20
CA VAL A 84 -17.74 -0.36 2.84
C VAL A 84 -17.57 -0.33 4.36
N VAL A 85 -16.38 0.01 4.86
CA VAL A 85 -16.11 0.18 6.28
C VAL A 85 -16.36 1.63 6.68
N ASP A 86 -17.29 1.82 7.61
CA ASP A 86 -17.71 3.15 8.06
C ASP A 86 -16.53 3.96 8.64
N GLY A 87 -16.36 5.19 8.15
CA GLY A 87 -15.27 6.08 8.55
C GLY A 87 -13.87 5.64 8.13
N LYS A 88 -13.73 4.58 7.32
CA LYS A 88 -12.43 4.03 6.87
C LYS A 88 -12.47 3.75 5.36
N PRO A 89 -12.48 4.79 4.52
CA PRO A 89 -12.31 4.63 3.09
C PRO A 89 -10.98 3.92 2.76
N ALA A 90 -10.99 3.11 1.71
CA ALA A 90 -9.80 2.41 1.23
C ALA A 90 -9.67 2.52 -0.28
N VAL A 91 -8.43 2.63 -0.76
CA VAL A 91 -8.08 2.62 -2.18
C VAL A 91 -7.22 1.41 -2.53
N ASP A 92 -7.42 0.90 -3.74
CA ASP A 92 -6.61 -0.12 -4.37
C ASP A 92 -6.47 0.27 -5.85
N PHE A 93 -5.33 0.86 -6.23
CA PHE A 93 -5.11 1.41 -7.56
C PHE A 93 -3.89 0.80 -8.22
N ARG A 94 -4.01 0.63 -9.54
CA ARG A 94 -2.92 0.40 -10.48
C ARG A 94 -2.83 1.60 -11.41
N LEU A 95 -1.72 2.31 -11.33
CA LEU A 95 -1.45 3.52 -12.06
C LEU A 95 -0.40 3.24 -13.15
N ASP A 96 -0.67 3.69 -14.36
CA ASP A 96 0.27 3.75 -15.48
C ASP A 96 0.56 5.22 -15.78
N ILE A 97 1.66 5.71 -15.23
CA ILE A 97 2.12 7.09 -15.39
C ILE A 97 3.20 7.09 -16.47
N ARG A 98 3.04 7.94 -17.48
CA ARG A 98 3.96 8.01 -18.63
C ARG A 98 4.38 9.44 -18.90
N ASP A 99 5.70 9.63 -18.96
CA ASP A 99 6.37 10.88 -19.33
C ASP A 99 5.91 12.13 -18.56
N VAL A 100 5.57 11.95 -17.28
CA VAL A 100 5.17 13.03 -16.38
C VAL A 100 6.40 13.77 -15.86
N ASP A 101 6.33 15.10 -15.83
CA ASP A 101 7.38 15.91 -15.23
C ASP A 101 7.41 15.74 -13.71
N VAL A 102 8.56 15.34 -13.17
CA VAL A 102 8.70 15.00 -11.74
C VAL A 102 8.46 16.19 -10.82
N ARG A 103 8.81 17.41 -11.26
CA ARG A 103 8.67 18.62 -10.44
C ARG A 103 7.22 19.08 -10.41
N GLN A 104 6.54 19.06 -11.56
CA GLN A 104 5.10 19.35 -11.60
C GLN A 104 4.31 18.32 -10.79
N ALA A 105 4.67 17.03 -10.90
CA ALA A 105 4.04 15.98 -10.10
C ALA A 105 4.22 16.20 -8.60
N PHE A 106 5.44 16.54 -8.17
CA PHE A 106 5.73 16.83 -6.75
C PHE A 106 4.92 18.01 -6.22
N GLN A 107 4.75 19.07 -7.02
CA GLN A 107 3.97 20.26 -6.65
C GLN A 107 2.46 20.01 -6.65
N THR A 108 2.00 19.04 -7.42
CA THR A 108 0.57 18.72 -7.57
C THR A 108 0.12 17.73 -6.51
N PHE A 109 0.92 16.70 -6.23
CA PHE A 109 0.56 15.62 -5.33
C PHE A 109 1.30 15.73 -4.01
N ASN A 110 0.62 16.24 -2.97
CA ASN A 110 1.15 16.27 -1.59
C ASN A 110 1.62 14.89 -1.11
N THR A 111 0.99 13.81 -1.59
CA THR A 111 1.39 12.43 -1.30
C THR A 111 2.81 12.10 -1.76
N MET A 112 3.24 12.69 -2.88
CA MET A 112 4.59 12.50 -3.42
C MET A 112 5.65 13.20 -2.56
N GLU A 113 5.32 14.35 -1.98
CA GLU A 113 6.18 15.00 -0.97
C GLU A 113 6.44 14.09 0.22
N MET A 114 5.42 13.36 0.66
CA MET A 114 5.52 12.49 1.83
C MET A 114 6.23 11.17 1.53
N LEU A 115 5.92 10.54 0.39
CA LEU A 115 6.48 9.25 -0.01
C LEU A 115 7.91 9.34 -0.55
N ALA A 116 8.20 10.40 -1.30
CA ALA A 116 9.46 10.59 -2.00
C ALA A 116 9.90 12.06 -1.98
N PRO A 117 10.28 12.63 -0.81
CA PRO A 117 10.70 14.03 -0.70
C PRO A 117 11.82 14.42 -1.67
N ILE A 118 12.70 13.46 -2.00
CA ILE A 118 13.80 13.64 -2.95
C ILE A 118 13.31 14.03 -4.36
N ALA A 119 12.07 13.71 -4.72
CA ALA A 119 11.52 14.03 -6.02
C ALA A 119 11.34 15.55 -6.24
N GLY A 120 11.15 16.33 -5.17
CA GLY A 120 11.14 17.80 -5.25
C GLY A 120 12.51 18.40 -5.61
N LEU A 121 13.58 17.63 -5.42
CA LEU A 121 14.96 17.98 -5.78
C LEU A 121 15.39 17.39 -7.13
N ALA A 122 14.49 16.67 -7.79
CA ALA A 122 14.72 16.07 -9.08
C ALA A 122 14.19 16.96 -10.22
N SER A 123 14.76 16.77 -11.40
CA SER A 123 14.21 17.27 -12.66
C SER A 123 14.35 16.23 -13.75
N GLY A 124 13.38 16.21 -14.66
CA GLY A 124 13.25 15.22 -15.72
C GLY A 124 11.85 14.61 -15.75
N LYS A 125 11.62 13.76 -16.76
CA LYS A 125 10.36 13.03 -16.92
C LYS A 125 10.49 11.63 -16.36
N ILE A 126 9.45 11.18 -15.68
CA ILE A 126 9.34 9.82 -15.14
C ILE A 126 8.15 9.10 -15.77
N SER A 127 8.31 7.80 -15.91
CA SER A 127 7.22 6.88 -16.14
C SER A 127 7.21 5.88 -14.98
N THR A 128 6.04 5.50 -14.48
CA THR A 128 5.93 4.48 -13.44
C THR A 128 4.71 3.60 -13.67
N LEU A 129 4.91 2.30 -13.47
CA LEU A 129 3.82 1.38 -13.18
C LEU A 129 3.77 1.24 -11.67
N LEU A 130 2.67 1.62 -11.05
CA LEU A 130 2.52 1.66 -9.60
C LEU A 130 1.24 0.96 -9.16
N SER A 131 1.37 -0.07 -8.36
CA SER A 131 0.27 -0.65 -7.58
C SER A 131 0.31 -0.05 -6.19
N ILE A 132 -0.79 0.47 -5.68
CA ILE A 132 -0.89 1.04 -4.34
C ILE A 132 -2.23 0.68 -3.70
N LYS A 133 -2.16 0.20 -2.46
CA LYS A 133 -3.30 -0.07 -1.60
C LYS A 133 -3.08 0.63 -0.26
N THR A 134 -4.06 1.40 0.19
CA THR A 134 -3.98 2.14 1.46
C THR A 134 -5.38 2.46 1.95
N ASP A 135 -5.53 2.53 3.26
CA ASP A 135 -6.65 3.20 3.89
C ASP A 135 -6.44 4.72 3.73
N LEU A 136 -7.54 5.48 3.72
CA LEU A 136 -7.50 6.94 3.78
C LEU A 136 -8.07 7.42 5.13
N ASP A 137 -7.54 8.54 5.62
CA ASP A 137 -8.06 9.21 6.80
C ASP A 137 -9.27 10.10 6.48
N GLY A 138 -9.76 10.81 7.49
CA GLY A 138 -10.90 11.72 7.34
C GLY A 138 -10.68 12.88 6.37
N ASN A 139 -9.42 13.16 6.01
CA ASN A 139 -9.02 14.20 5.07
C ASN A 139 -8.72 13.62 3.68
N MET A 140 -9.08 12.36 3.43
CA MET A 140 -8.81 11.63 2.19
C MET A 140 -7.30 11.45 1.90
N MET A 141 -6.46 11.54 2.93
CA MET A 141 -5.02 11.30 2.82
C MET A 141 -4.69 9.85 3.17
N PRO A 142 -3.70 9.21 2.51
CA PRO A 142 -3.27 7.88 2.87
C PRO A 142 -2.85 7.76 4.33
N VAL A 143 -3.39 6.76 5.03
CA VAL A 143 -2.87 6.35 6.34
C VAL A 143 -1.54 5.64 6.10
N PHE A 144 -0.43 6.28 6.43
CA PHE A 144 0.92 5.84 6.02
C PHE A 144 1.26 4.40 6.38
N SER A 145 0.91 3.96 7.60
CA SER A 145 1.16 2.60 8.05
C SER A 145 0.33 1.54 7.30
N SER A 146 -0.63 1.94 6.47
CA SER A 146 -1.43 1.04 5.65
C SER A 146 -0.99 1.02 4.18
N VAL A 147 -0.04 1.88 3.80
CA VAL A 147 0.44 1.99 2.42
C VAL A 147 1.25 0.75 2.06
N ASN A 148 0.71 0.01 1.10
CA ASN A 148 1.29 -1.21 0.58
C ASN A 148 1.24 -1.18 -0.96
N GLY A 149 2.18 -1.85 -1.61
CA GLY A 149 2.17 -1.96 -3.07
C GLY A 149 3.55 -2.08 -3.68
N ASP A 150 3.64 -2.00 -4.99
CA ASP A 150 4.89 -2.18 -5.72
C ASP A 150 4.94 -1.24 -6.91
N GLY A 151 6.14 -0.97 -7.40
CA GLY A 151 6.26 -0.18 -8.60
C GLY A 151 7.58 -0.30 -9.31
N ARG A 152 7.56 0.24 -10.53
CA ARG A 152 8.71 0.29 -11.42
C ARG A 152 8.82 1.70 -11.98
N LEU A 153 9.81 2.45 -11.51
CA LEU A 153 10.10 3.80 -11.99
C LEU A 153 11.14 3.72 -13.11
N MET A 154 10.82 4.40 -14.20
CA MET A 154 11.64 4.53 -15.38
C MET A 154 11.88 6.00 -15.72
N SER A 155 13.07 6.31 -16.18
CA SER A 155 13.36 7.62 -16.76
C SER A 155 14.53 7.53 -17.73
N GLN A 156 14.48 8.32 -18.79
CA GLN A 156 15.61 8.43 -19.72
C GLN A 156 16.77 9.19 -19.09
N ALA A 157 16.46 10.24 -18.32
CA ALA A 157 17.44 11.01 -17.58
C ALA A 157 16.75 11.71 -16.40
N LEU A 158 17.33 11.56 -15.21
CA LEU A 158 16.98 12.35 -14.04
C LEU A 158 18.20 13.13 -13.57
N THR A 159 18.00 14.42 -13.33
CA THR A 159 18.98 15.25 -12.62
C THR A 159 18.50 15.44 -11.20
N ILE A 160 19.34 15.15 -10.23
CA ILE A 160 19.03 15.29 -8.81
C ILE A 160 20.16 16.10 -8.17
N SER A 161 19.82 17.19 -7.50
CA SER A 161 20.79 18.12 -6.90
C SER A 161 20.39 18.48 -5.48
N ASN A 162 21.34 18.97 -4.69
CA ASN A 162 21.10 19.49 -3.34
C ASN A 162 20.52 18.47 -2.34
N VAL A 163 20.81 17.18 -2.53
CA VAL A 163 20.43 16.13 -1.58
C VAL A 163 21.48 16.05 -0.47
N ASN A 164 21.05 16.06 0.80
CA ASN A 164 21.97 16.06 1.94
C ASN A 164 22.91 14.85 1.97
N SER A 165 22.41 13.66 1.59
CA SER A 165 23.22 12.45 1.52
C SER A 165 24.28 12.55 0.42
N PHE A 166 23.96 13.17 -0.72
CA PHE A 166 24.88 13.37 -1.84
C PHE A 166 25.96 14.40 -1.46
N ASN A 167 25.58 15.47 -0.77
CA ASN A 167 26.52 16.47 -0.24
C ASN A 167 27.52 15.85 0.74
N LYS A 168 27.04 15.10 1.73
CA LYS A 168 27.91 14.42 2.70
C LYS A 168 28.79 13.36 2.06
N LEU A 169 28.28 12.66 1.03
CA LEU A 169 29.06 11.70 0.26
C LEU A 169 30.20 12.39 -0.51
N ALA A 170 29.89 13.48 -1.22
CA ALA A 170 30.88 14.27 -1.94
C ALA A 170 32.00 14.77 -1.00
N GLU A 171 31.63 15.23 0.20
CA GLU A 171 32.57 15.69 1.23
C GLU A 171 33.42 14.58 1.82
N THR A 172 32.83 13.39 1.98
CA THR A 172 33.51 12.21 2.52
C THR A 172 34.51 11.64 1.51
N LEU A 173 34.14 11.58 0.24
CA LEU A 173 35.00 11.06 -0.84
C LEU A 173 35.93 12.10 -1.46
N LYS A 174 35.71 13.39 -1.16
CA LYS A 174 36.38 14.53 -1.79
C LYS A 174 36.21 14.54 -3.32
N ILE A 175 34.97 14.29 -3.76
CA ILE A 175 34.55 14.28 -5.17
C ILE A 175 33.33 15.21 -5.30
N ASP A 176 33.57 16.49 -5.62
CA ASP A 176 32.50 17.50 -5.69
C ASP A 176 31.42 17.19 -6.73
N LYS A 177 31.77 16.45 -7.79
CA LYS A 177 30.80 15.99 -8.80
C LYS A 177 29.66 15.15 -8.21
N PHE A 178 29.84 14.52 -7.04
CA PHE A 178 28.78 13.74 -6.41
C PHE A 178 27.70 14.59 -5.72
N ARG A 179 27.81 15.92 -5.69
CA ARG A 179 26.75 16.80 -5.18
C ARG A 179 25.53 16.90 -6.11
N GLN A 180 25.73 16.63 -7.40
CA GLN A 180 24.68 16.60 -8.42
C GLN A 180 24.79 15.31 -9.22
N TRP A 181 23.69 14.57 -9.29
CA TRP A 181 23.64 13.30 -10.02
C TRP A 181 22.83 13.49 -11.29
N VAL A 182 23.43 13.15 -12.43
CA VAL A 182 22.72 12.95 -13.68
C VAL A 182 22.69 11.44 -13.89
N ILE A 183 21.49 10.88 -13.81
CA ILE A 183 21.26 9.44 -13.87
C ILE A 183 20.55 9.14 -15.17
N GLU A 184 21.25 8.48 -16.09
CA GLU A 184 20.68 8.06 -17.37
C GLU A 184 20.07 6.66 -17.28
N LYS A 185 19.01 6.43 -18.05
CA LYS A 185 18.34 5.13 -18.19
C LYS A 185 17.98 4.52 -16.83
N VAL A 186 17.33 5.33 -16.00
CA VAL A 186 16.80 4.88 -14.72
C VAL A 186 15.77 3.79 -14.95
N ASN A 187 15.96 2.69 -14.27
CA ASN A 187 15.06 1.56 -14.26
C ASN A 187 15.19 0.91 -12.88
N LEU A 188 14.34 1.34 -11.95
CA LEU A 188 14.33 0.88 -10.58
C LEU A 188 12.99 0.25 -10.25
N SER A 189 13.03 -0.87 -9.54
CA SER A 189 11.85 -1.49 -8.95
C SER A 189 11.87 -1.25 -7.46
N PHE A 190 10.70 -1.02 -6.88
CA PHE A 190 10.53 -0.79 -5.46
C PHE A 190 9.26 -1.45 -4.96
N GLU A 191 9.17 -1.53 -3.64
CA GLU A 191 8.03 -2.05 -2.93
C GLU A 191 7.70 -1.20 -1.73
N MET A 192 6.43 -1.15 -1.35
CA MET A 192 5.91 -0.48 -0.19
C MET A 192 5.29 -1.51 0.74
N VAL A 193 5.76 -1.56 1.97
CA VAL A 193 5.21 -2.41 3.02
C VAL A 193 5.01 -1.55 4.26
N ASP A 194 3.76 -1.40 4.69
CA ASP A 194 3.34 -0.60 5.85
C ASP A 194 3.99 0.79 5.90
N GLY A 195 4.07 1.41 4.74
CA GLY A 195 4.65 2.73 4.54
C GLY A 195 6.17 2.82 4.51
N LYS A 196 6.88 1.70 4.50
CA LYS A 196 8.31 1.68 4.16
C LYS A 196 8.48 1.39 2.68
N VAL A 197 9.30 2.20 2.01
CA VAL A 197 9.66 2.01 0.60
C VAL A 197 10.99 1.26 0.53
N PHE A 198 10.97 0.05 -0.02
CA PHE A 198 12.13 -0.80 -0.27
C PHE A 198 12.54 -0.72 -1.73
N VAL A 199 13.73 -0.19 -2.00
CA VAL A 199 14.29 -0.11 -3.36
C VAL A 199 15.10 -1.38 -3.64
N LYS A 200 14.65 -2.16 -4.63
CA LYS A 200 15.36 -3.37 -5.07
C LYS A 200 16.71 -2.99 -5.68
N PRO A 201 17.75 -3.85 -5.55
CA PRO A 201 19.06 -3.58 -6.12
C PRO A 201 18.97 -3.22 -7.60
N PHE A 202 19.47 -2.04 -7.97
CA PHE A 202 19.57 -1.60 -9.35
C PHE A 202 20.95 -1.03 -9.63
N THR A 203 21.38 -1.14 -10.88
CA THR A 203 22.65 -0.60 -11.36
C THR A 203 22.40 0.65 -12.17
N THR A 204 23.23 1.68 -11.96
CA THR A 204 23.21 2.92 -12.74
C THR A 204 24.62 3.47 -12.95
N ALA A 205 24.73 4.55 -13.72
CA ALA A 205 25.96 5.31 -13.93
C ALA A 205 25.80 6.75 -13.40
N LEU A 206 26.81 7.22 -12.68
CA LEU A 206 26.97 8.59 -12.20
C LEU A 206 28.16 9.19 -12.95
N GLY A 207 27.92 9.72 -14.15
CA GLY A 207 28.98 10.00 -15.10
C GLY A 207 29.77 8.73 -15.45
N ASN A 208 31.08 8.73 -15.19
CA ASN A 208 31.94 7.56 -15.44
C ASN A 208 31.98 6.55 -14.28
N THR A 209 31.24 6.81 -13.19
CA THR A 209 31.21 5.93 -12.02
C THR A 209 30.03 4.96 -12.13
N LYS A 210 30.30 3.65 -12.13
CA LYS A 210 29.23 2.65 -12.01
C LYS A 210 28.77 2.57 -10.55
N ALA A 211 27.47 2.54 -10.32
CA ALA A 211 26.86 2.41 -9.00
C ALA A 211 25.86 1.25 -8.97
N GLU A 212 25.89 0.44 -7.93
CA GLU A 212 24.80 -0.46 -7.54
C GLU A 212 24.18 0.07 -6.24
N ILE A 213 22.86 0.24 -6.21
CA ILE A 213 22.15 0.90 -5.12
C ILE A 213 20.98 0.01 -4.68
N SER A 214 20.82 -0.14 -3.37
CA SER A 214 19.67 -0.80 -2.74
C SER A 214 19.45 -0.23 -1.35
N GLY A 215 18.23 -0.29 -0.83
CA GLY A 215 17.97 0.20 0.51
C GLY A 215 16.49 0.37 0.78
N TRP A 216 16.19 1.11 1.84
CA TRP A 216 14.84 1.50 2.17
C TRP A 216 14.80 2.87 2.83
N ASN A 217 13.64 3.48 2.76
CA ASN A 217 13.29 4.65 3.56
C ASN A 217 11.84 4.52 4.04
N SER A 218 11.50 5.28 5.07
CA SER A 218 10.15 5.34 5.62
C SER A 218 9.67 6.77 5.77
N PHE A 219 8.37 6.91 6.03
CA PHE A 219 7.73 8.20 6.22
C PHE A 219 8.22 9.00 7.43
N ASP A 220 8.78 8.33 8.44
CA ASP A 220 9.45 8.99 9.58
C ASP A 220 10.81 9.61 9.21
N GLN A 221 11.13 9.65 7.92
CA GLN A 221 12.36 10.14 7.32
C GLN A 221 13.59 9.27 7.60
N THR A 222 13.46 8.13 8.29
CA THR A 222 14.59 7.22 8.45
C THR A 222 14.89 6.53 7.13
N LEU A 223 16.17 6.27 6.89
CA LEU A 223 16.64 5.62 5.69
C LEU A 223 17.84 4.74 6.01
N GLU A 224 17.96 3.65 5.28
CA GLU A 224 19.19 2.87 5.18
C GLU A 224 19.42 2.45 3.74
N TYR A 225 20.51 2.93 3.15
CA TYR A 225 20.92 2.57 1.81
C TYR A 225 22.34 2.04 1.80
N VAL A 226 22.54 1.09 0.90
CA VAL A 226 23.83 0.52 0.55
C VAL A 226 24.10 0.89 -0.89
N MET A 227 25.31 1.40 -1.14
CA MET A 227 25.76 1.74 -2.47
C MET A 227 27.18 1.21 -2.72
N GLN A 228 27.33 0.45 -3.80
CA GLN A 228 28.61 0.00 -4.29
C GLN A 228 29.01 0.88 -5.49
N LEU A 229 30.02 1.71 -5.30
CA LEU A 229 30.58 2.54 -6.34
C LEU A 229 31.80 1.86 -6.95
N ASN A 230 31.99 2.04 -8.25
CA ASN A 230 33.23 1.75 -8.94
C ASN A 230 33.71 3.04 -9.62
N ILE A 231 34.62 3.75 -8.95
CA ILE A 231 34.98 5.13 -9.26
C ILE A 231 36.28 5.15 -10.05
N PRO A 232 36.34 5.75 -11.26
CA PRO A 232 37.60 5.97 -11.95
C PRO A 232 38.53 6.82 -11.10
N ARG A 233 39.80 6.44 -11.04
CA ARG A 233 40.80 7.14 -10.23
C ARG A 233 40.96 8.63 -10.60
N SER A 234 40.72 8.95 -11.87
CA SER A 234 40.72 10.33 -12.41
C SER A 234 39.63 11.22 -11.81
N GLU A 235 38.56 10.64 -11.24
CA GLU A 235 37.48 11.40 -10.58
C GLU A 235 37.88 11.85 -9.17
N PHE A 236 38.91 11.25 -8.56
CA PHE A 236 39.43 11.70 -7.27
C PHE A 236 40.29 12.97 -7.45
N GLY A 237 40.04 13.99 -6.62
CA GLY A 237 40.90 15.17 -6.58
C GLY A 237 42.34 14.86 -6.14
N GLY A 238 43.27 15.80 -6.35
CA GLY A 238 44.68 15.62 -6.01
C GLY A 238 44.92 15.23 -4.55
N ALA A 239 44.16 15.79 -3.61
CA ALA A 239 44.24 15.45 -2.19
C ALA A 239 43.85 13.98 -1.92
N ALA A 240 42.76 13.49 -2.53
CA ALA A 240 42.33 12.10 -2.38
C ALA A 240 43.30 11.12 -3.07
N ASN A 241 43.82 11.49 -4.24
CA ASN A 241 44.85 10.71 -4.94
C ASN A 241 46.15 10.60 -4.12
N ASN A 242 46.54 11.64 -3.38
CA ASN A 242 47.68 11.59 -2.47
C ASN A 242 47.44 10.65 -1.28
N ILE A 243 46.24 10.65 -0.70
CA ILE A 243 45.87 9.72 0.38
C ILE A 243 45.93 8.27 -0.13
N LEU A 244 45.37 8.00 -1.32
CA LEU A 244 45.42 6.68 -1.95
C LEU A 244 46.86 6.22 -2.23
N ASN A 245 47.72 7.12 -2.73
CA ASN A 245 49.14 6.84 -2.95
C ASN A 245 49.89 6.52 -1.65
N ASN A 246 49.62 7.28 -0.59
CA ASN A 246 50.24 7.08 0.72
C ASN A 246 49.82 5.73 1.31
N LEU A 247 48.54 5.39 1.20
CA LEU A 247 48.00 4.10 1.66
C LEU A 247 48.69 2.92 0.97
N VAL A 248 48.87 2.99 -0.35
CA VAL A 248 49.53 1.93 -1.11
C VAL A 248 51.02 1.87 -0.84
N SER A 249 51.67 3.02 -0.69
CA SER A 249 53.08 3.08 -0.31
C SER A 249 53.29 2.45 1.07
N GLU A 250 52.38 2.66 2.01
CA GLU A 250 52.43 2.06 3.34
C GLU A 250 52.16 0.55 3.33
N ALA A 251 51.16 0.09 2.56
CA ALA A 251 50.89 -1.33 2.37
C ALA A 251 52.07 -2.06 1.72
N ASN A 252 52.67 -1.46 0.69
CA ASN A 252 53.82 -2.04 -0.01
C ASN A 252 55.09 -2.07 0.85
N ARG A 253 55.26 -1.08 1.73
CA ARG A 253 56.34 -1.09 2.73
C ARG A 253 56.20 -2.24 3.75
N LYS A 254 55.00 -2.78 3.92
CA LYS A 254 54.71 -3.97 4.75
C LYS A 254 54.74 -5.28 3.98
N GLY A 255 55.25 -5.26 2.74
CA GLY A 255 55.47 -6.46 1.93
C GLY A 255 54.26 -6.91 1.10
N ALA A 256 53.16 -6.15 1.09
CA ALA A 256 52.08 -6.38 0.13
C ALA A 256 52.56 -5.97 -1.27
N ASN A 257 52.34 -6.77 -2.31
CA ASN A 257 52.62 -6.35 -3.69
C ASN A 257 51.35 -5.72 -4.28
N PHE A 258 50.94 -4.58 -3.72
CA PHE A 258 49.66 -3.95 -4.04
C PHE A 258 49.82 -2.87 -5.12
N SER A 259 48.92 -2.89 -6.11
CA SER A 259 48.79 -1.84 -7.11
C SER A 259 47.35 -1.32 -7.11
N ILE A 260 47.19 0.00 -7.30
CA ILE A 260 45.88 0.63 -7.42
C ILE A 260 45.42 0.44 -8.86
N GLY A 261 44.30 -0.27 -9.07
CA GLY A 261 43.65 -0.34 -10.37
C GLY A 261 43.09 1.02 -10.82
N GLU A 262 42.78 1.15 -12.11
CA GLU A 262 42.20 2.39 -12.65
C GLU A 262 40.82 2.71 -12.08
N MET A 263 40.12 1.69 -11.59
CA MET A 263 38.82 1.77 -10.95
C MET A 263 38.94 1.41 -9.46
N ILE A 264 38.38 2.26 -8.60
CA ILE A 264 38.41 2.11 -7.16
C ILE A 264 37.01 1.66 -6.69
N PRO A 265 36.85 0.41 -6.22
CA PRO A 265 35.60 -0.02 -5.61
C PRO A 265 35.46 0.65 -4.24
N VAL A 266 34.36 1.38 -4.04
CA VAL A 266 34.03 2.05 -2.78
C VAL A 266 32.65 1.60 -2.32
N ALA A 267 32.63 0.99 -1.14
CA ALA A 267 31.42 0.63 -0.44
C ALA A 267 30.95 1.83 0.39
N VAL A 268 29.67 2.17 0.29
CA VAL A 268 29.04 3.30 0.96
C VAL A 268 27.81 2.81 1.71
N LEU A 269 27.75 3.10 3.02
CA LEU A 269 26.57 2.93 3.85
C LEU A 269 26.01 4.31 4.16
N ILE A 270 24.72 4.48 3.89
CA ILE A 270 23.95 5.69 4.13
C ILE A 270 22.89 5.33 5.17
N GLY A 271 22.87 6.00 6.31
CA GLY A 271 21.88 5.79 7.37
C GLY A 271 21.35 7.11 7.92
N GLY A 272 20.67 7.07 9.06
CA GLY A 272 20.14 8.27 9.73
C GLY A 272 18.82 8.72 9.12
N THR A 273 18.62 10.04 8.98
CA THR A 273 17.40 10.59 8.39
C THR A 273 17.66 11.30 7.06
N ILE A 274 16.60 11.56 6.29
CA ILE A 274 16.68 12.35 5.04
C ILE A 274 17.30 13.74 5.31
N SER A 275 16.93 14.36 6.42
CA SER A 275 17.42 15.68 6.84
C SER A 275 18.85 15.62 7.39
N ASP A 276 19.21 14.59 8.15
CA ASP A 276 20.55 14.42 8.72
C ASP A 276 21.12 13.01 8.44
N PRO A 277 21.60 12.76 7.21
CA PRO A 277 22.09 11.43 6.83
C PRO A 277 23.48 11.18 7.40
N THR A 278 23.78 9.93 7.73
CA THR A 278 25.13 9.49 8.13
C THR A 278 25.76 8.73 6.97
N ILE A 279 27.03 9.03 6.65
CA ILE A 279 27.76 8.39 5.54
C ILE A 279 28.99 7.69 6.10
N THR A 280 29.08 6.38 5.86
CA THR A 280 30.27 5.58 6.16
C THR A 280 30.80 4.97 4.86
N THR A 281 32.12 5.02 4.67
CA THR A 281 32.75 4.53 3.45
C THR A 281 33.92 3.60 3.77
N SER A 282 34.21 2.66 2.87
CA SER A 282 35.37 1.77 2.99
C SER A 282 36.73 2.48 2.88
N LEU A 283 36.76 3.75 2.45
CA LEU A 283 38.00 4.54 2.34
C LEU A 283 38.43 5.16 3.68
N LYS A 284 37.48 5.58 4.52
CA LYS A 284 37.77 6.21 5.82
C LYS A 284 38.49 5.26 6.77
N THR A 285 38.28 3.96 6.58
CA THR A 285 38.77 2.92 7.48
C THR A 285 40.08 2.28 6.99
N ALA A 286 40.59 2.68 5.83
CA ALA A 286 41.84 2.17 5.28
C ALA A 286 43.10 2.76 5.93
N ALA A 287 42.98 3.79 6.78
CA ALA A 287 44.11 4.45 7.45
C ALA A 287 44.71 3.69 8.66
N GLY A 288 44.33 2.43 8.87
CA GLY A 288 44.86 1.55 9.92
C GLY A 288 44.96 0.11 9.42
N ASN A 289 45.98 -0.62 9.87
CA ASN A 289 46.29 -1.99 9.41
C ASN A 289 45.04 -2.89 9.33
N ALA A 290 44.81 -3.41 8.11
CA ALA A 290 43.88 -4.46 7.70
C ALA A 290 42.79 -4.00 6.70
N VAL A 291 43.22 -3.46 5.56
CA VAL A 291 42.33 -3.11 4.43
C VAL A 291 41.62 -4.35 3.85
N ASP A 292 42.24 -5.53 3.88
CA ASP A 292 41.64 -6.75 3.32
C ASP A 292 40.60 -7.41 4.25
N GLN A 293 40.86 -7.45 5.57
CA GLN A 293 39.85 -7.90 6.54
C GLN A 293 38.68 -6.92 6.60
N MET A 294 38.92 -5.63 6.39
CA MET A 294 37.87 -4.61 6.41
C MET A 294 37.09 -4.51 5.11
N LYS A 295 37.72 -4.75 3.94
CA LYS A 295 37.00 -4.94 2.67
C LYS A 295 36.13 -6.18 2.73
N GLN A 296 36.62 -7.30 3.27
CA GLN A 296 35.80 -8.49 3.48
C GLN A 296 34.69 -8.22 4.49
N GLN A 297 34.99 -7.62 5.65
CA GLN A 297 33.97 -7.33 6.67
C GLN A 297 32.94 -6.31 6.20
N ILE A 298 33.32 -5.29 5.40
CA ILE A 298 32.36 -4.34 4.81
C ILE A 298 31.61 -4.97 3.65
N THR A 299 32.22 -5.82 2.81
CA THR A 299 31.53 -6.53 1.73
C THR A 299 30.58 -7.59 2.28
N GLU A 300 30.96 -8.30 3.36
CA GLU A 300 30.12 -9.21 4.12
C GLU A 300 29.04 -8.44 4.88
N THR A 301 29.34 -7.30 5.52
CA THR A 301 28.32 -6.45 6.16
C THR A 301 27.37 -5.86 5.12
N ILE A 302 27.83 -5.54 3.90
CA ILE A 302 27.00 -5.06 2.80
C ILE A 302 26.16 -6.18 2.23
N GLN A 303 26.72 -7.38 2.06
CA GLN A 303 25.99 -8.54 1.58
C GLN A 303 24.97 -8.98 2.63
N GLN A 304 25.36 -9.04 3.91
CA GLN A 304 24.48 -9.30 5.05
C GLN A 304 23.43 -8.21 5.22
N LYS A 305 23.77 -6.92 5.14
CA LYS A 305 22.76 -5.84 5.21
C LYS A 305 21.86 -5.81 3.99
N LYS A 306 22.36 -6.13 2.80
CA LYS A 306 21.55 -6.29 1.58
C LYS A 306 20.56 -7.44 1.78
N GLU A 307 21.04 -8.58 2.26
CA GLU A 307 20.21 -9.73 2.61
C GLU A 307 19.24 -9.44 3.75
N GLU A 308 19.66 -8.70 4.78
CA GLU A 308 18.83 -8.29 5.93
C GLU A 308 17.74 -7.30 5.50
N VAL A 309 18.06 -6.34 4.63
CA VAL A 309 17.07 -5.40 4.07
C VAL A 309 16.07 -6.15 3.18
N VAL A 310 16.54 -7.10 2.37
CA VAL A 310 15.66 -7.98 1.57
C VAL A 310 14.86 -8.94 2.47
N ALA A 311 15.45 -9.42 3.57
CA ALA A 311 14.79 -10.31 4.52
C ALA A 311 13.76 -9.57 5.36
N LYS A 312 14.02 -8.32 5.77
CA LYS A 312 13.04 -7.44 6.43
C LYS A 312 11.84 -7.18 5.52
N ALA A 313 12.07 -6.93 4.23
CA ALA A 313 10.97 -6.84 3.26
C ALA A 313 10.13 -8.13 3.18
N ARG A 314 10.78 -9.31 3.23
CA ARG A 314 10.10 -10.62 3.24
C ARG A 314 9.42 -10.97 4.57
N GLU A 315 10.01 -10.57 5.69
CA GLU A 315 9.49 -10.81 7.04
C GLU A 315 8.28 -9.91 7.31
N GLU A 316 8.35 -8.63 6.94
CA GLU A 316 7.22 -7.70 7.03
C GLU A 316 6.06 -8.17 6.12
N ALA A 317 6.35 -8.66 4.91
CA ALA A 317 5.34 -9.33 4.09
C ALA A 317 4.79 -10.64 4.69
N GLY A 318 5.62 -11.42 5.39
CA GLY A 318 5.18 -12.61 6.11
C GLY A 318 4.23 -12.28 7.26
N LYS A 319 4.51 -11.22 8.01
CA LYS A 319 3.65 -10.72 9.10
C LYS A 319 2.27 -10.30 8.59
N LEU A 320 2.18 -9.70 7.40
CA LEU A 320 0.90 -9.36 6.78
C LEU A 320 0.04 -10.59 6.50
N VAL A 321 0.64 -11.69 6.06
CA VAL A 321 -0.08 -12.95 5.84
C VAL A 321 -0.54 -13.55 7.18
N GLU A 322 0.30 -13.46 8.22
CA GLU A 322 -0.05 -13.94 9.56
C GLU A 322 -1.19 -13.12 10.18
N GLU A 323 -1.15 -11.79 10.11
CA GLU A 323 -2.24 -10.93 10.56
C GLU A 323 -3.52 -11.12 9.76
N ALA A 324 -3.42 -11.26 8.43
CA ALA A 324 -4.56 -11.57 7.58
C ALA A 324 -5.20 -12.91 7.95
N ASN A 325 -4.40 -13.92 8.30
CA ASN A 325 -4.89 -15.20 8.80
C ASN A 325 -5.60 -15.06 10.16
N LEU A 326 -5.11 -14.20 11.06
CA LEU A 326 -5.79 -13.92 12.33
C LEU A 326 -7.13 -13.20 12.12
N GLN A 327 -7.18 -12.23 11.19
CA GLN A 327 -8.42 -11.54 10.83
C GLN A 327 -9.43 -12.49 10.17
N ALA A 328 -8.97 -13.32 9.24
CA ALA A 328 -9.77 -14.38 8.61
C ALA A 328 -10.38 -15.33 9.65
N GLN A 329 -9.59 -15.78 10.63
CA GLN A 329 -10.09 -16.60 11.74
C GLN A 329 -11.14 -15.87 12.57
N LYS A 330 -10.96 -14.57 12.84
CA LYS A 330 -11.93 -13.77 13.58
C LYS A 330 -13.25 -13.61 12.82
N ILE A 331 -13.20 -13.34 11.51
CA ILE A 331 -14.38 -13.27 10.63
C ILE A 331 -15.17 -14.58 10.68
N LEU A 332 -14.48 -15.72 10.57
CA LEU A 332 -15.10 -17.05 10.64
C LEU A 332 -15.69 -17.33 12.03
N SER A 333 -15.00 -16.96 13.10
CA SER A 333 -15.47 -17.16 14.49
C SER A 333 -16.73 -16.32 14.79
N ASP A 334 -16.74 -15.04 14.40
CA ASP A 334 -17.88 -14.16 14.60
C ASP A 334 -19.06 -14.52 13.69
N ALA A 335 -18.80 -15.06 12.49
CA ALA A 335 -19.83 -15.64 11.65
C ALA A 335 -20.43 -16.92 12.25
N GLN A 336 -19.59 -17.80 12.82
CA GLN A 336 -20.04 -19.03 13.48
C GLN A 336 -20.96 -18.73 14.67
N LYS A 337 -20.59 -17.78 15.53
CA LYS A 337 -21.45 -17.36 16.64
C LYS A 337 -22.83 -16.86 16.17
N ARG A 338 -22.87 -16.07 15.09
CA ARG A 338 -24.12 -15.58 14.50
C ARG A 338 -24.94 -16.72 13.87
N ALA A 339 -24.26 -17.64 13.19
CA ALA A 339 -24.87 -18.82 12.59
C ALA A 339 -25.49 -19.75 13.64
N ASP A 340 -24.79 -19.99 14.75
CA ASP A 340 -25.27 -20.80 15.88
C ASP A 340 -26.45 -20.13 16.58
N GLU A 341 -26.39 -18.81 16.77
CA GLU A 341 -27.47 -18.04 17.41
C GLU A 341 -28.77 -18.09 16.59
N VAL A 342 -28.69 -18.00 15.26
CA VAL A 342 -29.86 -18.13 14.37
C VAL A 342 -30.52 -19.49 14.51
N VAL A 343 -29.73 -20.57 14.56
CA VAL A 343 -30.24 -21.93 14.75
C VAL A 343 -30.85 -22.10 16.14
N ARG A 344 -30.18 -21.62 17.19
CA ARG A 344 -30.67 -21.68 18.58
C ARG A 344 -32.02 -20.98 18.73
N LEU A 345 -32.16 -19.76 18.22
CA LEU A 345 -33.40 -18.99 18.29
C LEU A 345 -34.55 -19.67 17.52
N ALA A 346 -34.22 -20.30 16.39
CA ALA A 346 -35.19 -21.07 15.60
C ALA A 346 -35.64 -22.35 16.33
N ASP A 347 -34.72 -23.09 16.95
CA ASP A 347 -35.03 -24.28 17.75
C ASP A 347 -35.89 -23.93 18.99
N GLU A 348 -35.58 -22.83 19.68
CA GLU A 348 -36.39 -22.34 20.81
C GLU A 348 -37.79 -21.93 20.36
N SER A 349 -37.91 -21.28 19.20
CA SER A 349 -39.19 -20.89 18.61
C SER A 349 -40.00 -22.10 18.13
N ALA A 350 -39.33 -23.08 17.51
CA ALA A 350 -39.92 -24.35 17.10
C ALA A 350 -40.44 -25.15 18.32
N ALA A 351 -39.68 -25.19 19.41
CA ALA A 351 -40.10 -25.81 20.66
C ALA A 351 -41.34 -25.14 21.26
N LYS A 352 -41.42 -23.79 21.23
CA LYS A 352 -42.61 -23.04 21.66
C LYS A 352 -43.84 -23.37 20.79
N ILE A 353 -43.68 -23.37 19.46
CA ILE A 353 -44.76 -23.73 18.52
C ILE A 353 -45.30 -25.13 18.83
N ARG A 354 -44.41 -26.12 19.02
CA ARG A 354 -44.82 -27.49 19.36
C ARG A 354 -45.51 -27.57 20.73
N SER A 355 -44.97 -26.88 21.75
CA SER A 355 -45.56 -26.86 23.09
C SER A 355 -46.94 -26.19 23.14
N GLU A 356 -47.13 -25.10 22.40
CA GLU A 356 -48.44 -24.43 22.29
C GLU A 356 -49.46 -25.30 21.57
N ALA A 357 -49.04 -25.99 20.50
CA ALA A 357 -49.89 -26.95 19.79
C ALA A 357 -50.27 -28.15 20.66
N ASP A 358 -49.34 -28.66 21.49
CA ASP A 358 -49.64 -29.72 22.46
C ASP A 358 -50.69 -29.27 23.48
N LYS A 359 -50.57 -28.05 24.02
CA LYS A 359 -51.59 -27.47 24.94
C LYS A 359 -52.95 -27.32 24.26
N GLN A 360 -52.99 -26.83 23.02
CA GLN A 360 -54.23 -26.69 22.26
C GLN A 360 -54.88 -28.05 21.96
N ALA A 361 -54.07 -29.03 21.58
CA ALA A 361 -54.51 -30.40 21.34
C ALA A 361 -55.11 -31.05 22.60
N GLU A 362 -54.47 -30.88 23.76
CA GLU A 362 -54.99 -31.37 25.05
C GLU A 362 -56.33 -30.73 25.41
N GLN A 363 -56.47 -29.41 25.21
CA GLN A 363 -57.72 -28.69 25.44
C GLN A 363 -58.86 -29.20 24.54
N LEU A 364 -58.60 -29.37 23.24
CA LEU A 364 -59.57 -29.93 22.29
C LEU A 364 -60.05 -31.32 22.72
N ILE A 365 -59.14 -32.21 23.10
CA ILE A 365 -59.47 -33.56 23.57
C ILE A 365 -60.29 -33.51 24.86
N ALA A 366 -59.92 -32.64 25.82
CA ALA A 366 -60.65 -32.47 27.07
C ALA A 366 -62.09 -31.97 26.87
N GLU A 367 -62.30 -31.04 25.93
CA GLU A 367 -63.63 -30.57 25.54
C GLU A 367 -64.45 -31.64 24.82
N GLY A 368 -63.84 -32.39 23.91
CA GLY A 368 -64.48 -33.51 23.21
C GLY A 368 -64.96 -34.60 24.16
N ARG A 369 -64.15 -34.96 25.16
CA ARG A 369 -64.50 -35.92 26.22
C ARG A 369 -65.78 -35.54 26.98
N LYS A 370 -66.00 -34.25 27.25
CA LYS A 370 -67.20 -33.76 27.94
C LYS A 370 -68.49 -33.94 27.12
N LYS A 371 -68.37 -34.14 25.79
CA LYS A 371 -69.49 -34.23 24.84
C LYS A 371 -69.78 -35.67 24.37
N GLY A 372 -69.08 -36.67 24.92
CA GLY A 372 -69.32 -38.10 24.67
C GLY A 372 -68.37 -38.75 23.63
N PRO A 373 -68.47 -40.07 23.42
CA PRO A 373 -67.44 -40.86 22.71
C PRO A 373 -67.20 -40.47 21.26
N ILE A 374 -68.26 -40.08 20.55
CA ILE A 374 -68.19 -39.65 19.14
C ILE A 374 -67.48 -38.29 19.05
N ALA A 375 -67.77 -37.37 19.97
CA ALA A 375 -67.13 -36.06 20.02
C ALA A 375 -65.66 -36.16 20.44
N GLU A 376 -65.29 -37.10 21.31
CA GLU A 376 -63.89 -37.37 21.67
C GLU A 376 -63.07 -37.85 20.46
N MET A 377 -63.60 -38.74 19.62
CA MET A 377 -62.91 -39.18 18.40
C MET A 377 -62.68 -38.03 17.41
N ALA A 378 -63.70 -37.19 17.19
CA ALA A 378 -63.57 -36.02 16.33
C ALA A 378 -62.51 -35.04 16.86
N ALA A 379 -62.49 -34.83 18.18
CA ALA A 379 -61.50 -33.97 18.85
C ALA A 379 -60.07 -34.53 18.77
N LYS A 380 -59.88 -35.86 18.89
CA LYS A 380 -58.55 -36.49 18.70
C LYS A 380 -58.01 -36.27 17.28
N LYS A 381 -58.86 -36.43 16.26
CA LYS A 381 -58.46 -36.19 14.86
C LYS A 381 -58.13 -34.72 14.59
N ALA A 382 -58.87 -33.79 15.20
CA ALA A 382 -58.57 -32.35 15.12
C ALA A 382 -57.25 -32.01 15.83
N ALA A 383 -57.01 -32.60 17.01
CA ALA A 383 -55.78 -32.46 17.77
C ALA A 383 -54.55 -32.99 17.01
N GLU A 384 -54.65 -34.15 16.36
CA GLU A 384 -53.59 -34.68 15.49
C GLU A 384 -53.27 -33.72 14.34
N LYS A 385 -54.29 -33.13 13.72
CA LYS A 385 -54.09 -32.15 12.65
C LYS A 385 -53.38 -30.88 13.15
N VAL A 386 -53.76 -30.34 14.31
CA VAL A 386 -53.09 -29.19 14.94
C VAL A 386 -51.62 -29.50 15.24
N LYS A 387 -51.33 -30.68 15.79
CA LYS A 387 -49.95 -31.12 16.05
C LYS A 387 -49.14 -31.29 14.76
N SER A 388 -49.74 -31.86 13.71
CA SER A 388 -49.09 -32.04 12.41
C SER A 388 -48.75 -30.70 11.74
N GLU A 389 -49.69 -29.76 11.70
CA GLU A 389 -49.46 -28.43 11.11
C GLU A 389 -48.41 -27.62 11.91
N ALA A 390 -48.38 -27.76 13.23
CA ALA A 390 -47.38 -27.14 14.08
C ALA A 390 -45.99 -27.78 13.88
N ALA A 391 -45.92 -29.10 13.72
CA ALA A 391 -44.67 -29.80 13.40
C ALA A 391 -44.11 -29.35 12.04
N GLU A 392 -44.94 -29.29 11.00
CA GLU A 392 -44.52 -28.79 9.68
C GLU A 392 -44.00 -27.34 9.73
N LYS A 393 -44.68 -26.46 10.47
CA LYS A 393 -44.24 -25.06 10.66
C LYS A 393 -42.93 -24.98 11.43
N ALA A 394 -42.79 -25.77 12.49
CA ALA A 394 -41.58 -25.84 13.30
C ALA A 394 -40.38 -26.37 12.47
N ASP A 395 -40.59 -27.43 11.69
CA ASP A 395 -39.57 -28.01 10.83
C ASP A 395 -39.16 -27.04 9.71
N LYS A 396 -40.13 -26.35 9.10
CA LYS A 396 -39.86 -25.31 8.10
C LYS A 396 -39.04 -24.15 8.66
N LEU A 397 -39.36 -23.69 9.88
CA LEU A 397 -38.62 -22.64 10.57
C LEU A 397 -37.16 -23.06 10.81
N VAL A 398 -36.93 -24.28 11.30
CA VAL A 398 -35.58 -24.83 11.52
C VAL A 398 -34.83 -24.98 10.19
N MET A 399 -35.47 -25.47 9.14
CA MET A 399 -34.84 -25.58 7.80
C MET A 399 -34.44 -24.22 7.22
N GLU A 400 -35.29 -23.20 7.36
CA GLU A 400 -34.97 -21.84 6.90
C GLU A 400 -33.81 -21.23 7.70
N ALA A 401 -33.79 -21.44 9.02
CA ALA A 401 -32.70 -21.00 9.89
C ALA A 401 -31.37 -21.70 9.57
N GLN A 402 -31.39 -23.02 9.30
CA GLN A 402 -30.20 -23.77 8.86
C GLN A 402 -29.69 -23.26 7.51
N LYS A 403 -30.59 -22.93 6.56
CA LYS A 403 -30.21 -22.32 5.29
C LYS A 403 -29.59 -20.94 5.48
N GLN A 404 -30.15 -20.10 6.35
CA GLN A 404 -29.60 -18.79 6.69
C GLN A 404 -28.23 -18.90 7.36
N SER A 405 -28.08 -19.82 8.32
CA SER A 405 -26.81 -20.16 8.98
C SER A 405 -25.74 -20.57 7.96
N GLY A 406 -26.09 -21.45 7.02
CA GLY A 406 -25.21 -21.84 5.90
C GLY A 406 -24.79 -20.65 5.02
N ASN A 407 -25.72 -19.73 4.72
CA ASN A 407 -25.41 -18.53 3.93
C ASN A 407 -24.47 -17.56 4.69
N ILE A 408 -24.66 -17.39 5.99
CA ILE A 408 -23.78 -16.57 6.84
C ILE A 408 -22.35 -17.12 6.78
N MET A 409 -22.19 -18.43 6.93
CA MET A 409 -20.88 -19.08 6.87
C MET A 409 -20.27 -19.04 5.46
N ALA A 410 -21.07 -19.21 4.41
CA ALA A 410 -20.59 -19.11 3.03
C ALA A 410 -20.06 -17.70 2.72
N LYS A 411 -20.78 -16.65 3.12
CA LYS A 411 -20.35 -15.26 2.95
C LYS A 411 -19.06 -14.97 3.73
N ALA A 412 -18.99 -15.43 4.98
CA ALA A 412 -17.80 -15.24 5.82
C ALA A 412 -16.57 -15.97 5.27
N ARG A 413 -16.73 -17.15 4.65
CA ARG A 413 -15.64 -17.85 3.96
C ARG A 413 -15.13 -17.06 2.75
N LEU A 414 -16.03 -16.51 1.92
CA LEU A 414 -15.63 -15.66 0.80
C LEU A 414 -14.88 -14.40 1.26
N GLU A 415 -15.36 -13.76 2.34
CA GLU A 415 -14.67 -12.59 2.93
C GLU A 415 -13.30 -12.98 3.50
N SER A 416 -13.22 -14.09 4.23
CA SER A 416 -11.97 -14.65 4.76
C SER A 416 -10.97 -14.98 3.65
N ASP A 417 -11.40 -15.71 2.62
CA ASP A 417 -10.55 -16.12 1.50
C ASP A 417 -10.06 -14.91 0.71
N LYS A 418 -10.87 -13.86 0.60
CA LYS A 418 -10.46 -12.59 -0.01
C LYS A 418 -9.38 -11.90 0.83
N VAL A 419 -9.56 -11.81 2.15
CA VAL A 419 -8.56 -11.22 3.06
C VAL A 419 -7.21 -11.93 2.96
N VAL A 420 -7.21 -13.26 2.96
CA VAL A 420 -5.97 -14.06 2.86
C VAL A 420 -5.35 -13.99 1.47
N ASN A 421 -6.14 -14.06 0.39
CA ASN A 421 -5.61 -13.96 -0.97
C ASN A 421 -5.07 -12.57 -1.27
N ASP A 422 -5.73 -11.50 -0.82
CA ASP A 422 -5.21 -10.14 -0.94
C ASP A 422 -3.86 -10.01 -0.23
N ALA A 423 -3.72 -10.57 0.98
CA ALA A 423 -2.45 -10.57 1.72
C ALA A 423 -1.37 -11.42 1.05
N ARG A 424 -1.75 -12.57 0.47
CA ARG A 424 -0.83 -13.44 -0.26
C ARG A 424 -0.35 -12.82 -1.57
N ILE A 425 -1.23 -12.17 -2.33
CA ILE A 425 -0.85 -11.43 -3.54
C ILE A 425 0.09 -10.27 -3.20
N LYS A 426 -0.17 -9.55 -2.09
CA LYS A 426 0.77 -8.56 -1.56
C LYS A 426 2.14 -9.17 -1.24
N ALA A 427 2.17 -10.33 -0.57
CA ALA A 427 3.41 -11.00 -0.20
C ALA A 427 4.13 -11.70 -1.38
N GLU A 428 3.42 -12.12 -2.42
CA GLU A 428 3.97 -12.78 -3.61
C GLU A 428 4.48 -11.76 -4.65
N GLY A 429 3.88 -10.57 -4.78
CA GLY A 429 4.46 -9.44 -5.52
C GLY A 429 5.83 -8.99 -4.99
N ASN A 430 6.09 -9.30 -3.71
CA ASN A 430 7.34 -9.09 -2.99
C ASN A 430 8.46 -10.06 -3.42
N GLN A 431 8.09 -11.21 -4.01
CA GLN A 431 9.04 -12.15 -4.61
C GLN A 431 8.98 -11.99 -6.14
N GLY A 432 9.66 -10.97 -6.65
CA GLY A 432 9.92 -10.90 -8.10
C GLY A 432 10.70 -12.14 -8.58
N PRO A 433 10.61 -12.50 -9.88
CA PRO A 433 11.37 -13.61 -10.46
C PRO A 433 12.89 -13.47 -10.30
#